data_AF-A0A8S3TN89-F1
#
_entry.id   AF-A0A8S3TN89-F1
#
_cell.length_a   1.000
_cell.length_b   1.000
_cell.length_c   1.000
_cell.angle_alpha   90.00
_cell.angle_beta   90.00
_cell.angle_gamma   90.00
#
_symmetry.space_group_name_H-M   'P 1'
#
loop_
_entity.id
_entity.type
_entity.pdbx_description
1 polymer ?
#
loop_
_entity_poly.entity_id
_entity_poly.type
_entity_poly.pdbx_seq_one_letter_code
_entity_poly.pdbx_strand_id
1 'polypeptide(L)'
;MFNSLKNTCMMFGNEKSEESTDGPVIIQVDSMSKNANKVWDKMKVKQNQKKVKHMDPKTPITEDKIRFVCISDTHSKIEFCTKDFVPDGDVLLHAGDITNVGQPKEIKQFNDYLATLPHKHKVLIAGNHDLTFDDSMEEKLNRWHIKKRKSEKISRGKWSE
;
A
#
# COMPACT_ATOMS: atom_id res chain seq x y z
N MET A 1 -18.16 -5.31 -15.05
CA MET A 1 -17.58 -6.66 -14.90
C MET A 1 -16.40 -6.57 -13.93
N PHE A 2 -16.66 -6.75 -12.62
CA PHE A 2 -15.59 -6.87 -11.64
C PHE A 2 -15.14 -8.31 -11.62
N ASN A 3 -14.06 -8.62 -12.34
CA ASN A 3 -13.45 -9.94 -12.26
C ASN A 3 -12.80 -10.10 -10.88
N SER A 4 -13.30 -11.10 -10.16
CA SER A 4 -12.74 -11.64 -8.93
C SER A 4 -11.23 -11.88 -9.09
N LEU A 5 -10.42 -10.98 -8.55
CA LEU A 5 -9.02 -11.25 -8.28
C LEU A 5 -9.00 -12.22 -7.09
N LYS A 6 -8.69 -13.49 -7.39
CA LYS A 6 -8.36 -14.49 -6.37
C LYS A 6 -7.04 -14.06 -5.74
N ASN A 7 -7.11 -13.30 -4.66
CA ASN A 7 -5.97 -12.89 -3.86
C ASN A 7 -5.23 -14.14 -3.37
N THR A 8 -4.10 -14.46 -3.99
CA THR A 8 -3.18 -15.50 -3.52
C THR A 8 -2.03 -14.78 -2.83
N CYS A 9 -2.00 -14.82 -1.50
CA CYS A 9 -0.87 -14.32 -0.73
C CYS A 9 0.10 -15.49 -0.53
N MET A 10 1.37 -15.32 -0.93
CA MET A 10 2.44 -16.27 -0.65
C MET A 10 3.30 -15.71 0.47
N MET A 11 3.45 -16.47 1.54
CA MET A 11 4.39 -16.17 2.62
C MET A 11 5.69 -16.93 2.33
N PHE A 12 6.80 -16.20 2.25
CA PHE A 12 8.13 -16.78 2.09
C PHE A 12 8.77 -16.98 3.46
N GLY A 13 9.02 -18.23 3.82
CA GLY A 13 9.75 -18.58 5.04
C GLY A 13 11.05 -19.26 4.67
N ASN A 14 12.19 -18.66 5.03
CA ASN A 14 13.47 -19.33 4.98
C ASN A 14 13.67 -20.05 6.32
N GLU A 15 13.21 -21.29 6.42
CA GLU A 15 13.58 -22.18 7.53
C GLU A 15 14.99 -22.71 7.25
N LYS A 16 16.01 -21.89 7.54
CA LYS A 16 17.37 -22.38 7.73
C LYS A 16 17.89 -21.85 9.06
N SER A 17 18.10 -22.79 9.98
CA SER A 17 19.02 -22.64 11.11
C SER A 17 20.43 -22.46 10.54
N GLU A 18 20.82 -21.22 10.26
CA GLU A 18 22.22 -20.89 9.98
C GLU A 18 22.87 -20.40 11.29
N GLU A 19 23.97 -21.06 11.56
CA GLU A 19 24.88 -20.92 12.70
C GLU A 19 25.10 -19.46 13.10
N SER A 20 24.93 -19.16 14.39
CA SER A 20 25.02 -17.81 14.95
C SER A 20 26.43 -17.25 14.76
N THR A 21 26.62 -16.48 13.69
CA THR A 21 27.75 -15.55 13.60
C THR A 21 27.35 -14.30 14.37
N ASP A 22 27.98 -14.10 15.53
CA ASP A 22 27.64 -13.06 16.54
C ASP A 22 28.10 -11.64 16.10
N GLY A 23 28.09 -11.38 14.79
CA GLY A 23 28.51 -10.13 14.16
C GLY A 23 27.38 -9.49 13.36
N PRO A 24 27.49 -8.20 13.01
CA PRO A 24 26.48 -7.53 12.20
C PRO A 24 26.38 -8.21 10.83
N VAL A 25 25.17 -8.65 10.47
CA VAL A 25 24.89 -9.20 9.15
C VAL A 25 24.99 -8.07 8.13
N ILE A 26 26.03 -8.10 7.29
CA ILE A 26 26.22 -7.13 6.21
C ILE A 26 25.48 -7.63 4.97
N ILE A 27 24.40 -6.94 4.59
CA ILE A 27 23.65 -7.24 3.37
C ILE A 27 24.29 -6.49 2.20
N GLN A 28 24.92 -7.23 1.29
CA GLN A 28 25.49 -6.67 0.05
C GLN A 28 24.45 -6.62 -1.06
N VAL A 29 24.58 -5.62 -1.96
CA VAL A 29 23.74 -5.52 -3.16
C VAL A 29 24.02 -6.72 -4.06
N ASP A 30 22.97 -7.48 -4.41
CA ASP A 30 23.11 -8.62 -5.31
C ASP A 30 23.60 -8.17 -6.70
N SER A 31 24.53 -8.94 -7.28
CA SER A 31 25.13 -8.64 -8.58
C SER A 31 24.11 -8.58 -9.72
N MET A 32 22.94 -9.20 -9.55
CA MET A 32 21.83 -9.24 -10.49
C MET A 32 20.68 -8.31 -10.09
N SER A 33 20.87 -7.40 -9.13
CA SER A 33 19.86 -6.44 -8.63
C SER A 33 19.11 -5.65 -9.72
N LYS A 34 19.73 -5.45 -10.89
CA LYS A 34 19.11 -4.78 -12.05
C LYS A 34 18.06 -5.64 -12.78
N ASN A 35 17.93 -6.93 -12.46
CA ASN A 35 16.99 -7.85 -13.10
C ASN A 35 16.33 -8.79 -12.08
N ALA A 36 15.20 -8.34 -11.53
CA ALA A 36 14.43 -9.07 -10.53
C ALA A 36 14.00 -10.48 -10.99
N ASN A 37 13.65 -10.65 -12.27
CA ASN A 37 13.23 -11.95 -12.79
C ASN A 37 14.36 -12.99 -12.71
N LYS A 38 15.58 -12.63 -13.10
CA LYS A 38 16.73 -13.53 -13.01
C LYS A 38 17.10 -13.85 -11.55
N VAL A 39 16.99 -12.87 -10.66
CA VAL A 39 17.18 -13.08 -9.21
C VAL A 39 16.14 -14.08 -8.69
N TRP A 40 14.87 -13.90 -9.05
CA TRP A 40 13.79 -14.81 -8.68
C TRP A 40 14.01 -16.22 -9.21
N ASP A 41 14.43 -16.39 -10.47
CA ASP A 41 14.70 -17.69 -11.06
C ASP A 41 15.78 -18.49 -10.31
N LYS A 42 16.79 -17.78 -9.80
CA LYS A 42 17.84 -18.35 -8.95
C LYS A 42 17.33 -18.70 -7.54
N MET A 43 16.48 -17.85 -6.96
CA MET A 43 16.01 -17.99 -5.57
C MET A 43 14.87 -18.99 -5.41
N LYS A 44 13.94 -19.05 -6.36
CA LYS A 44 12.69 -19.84 -6.27
C LYS A 44 12.95 -21.33 -6.04
N VAL A 45 14.05 -21.87 -6.56
CA VAL A 45 14.45 -23.28 -6.40
C VAL A 45 14.66 -23.65 -4.93
N LYS A 46 15.08 -22.69 -4.11
CA LYS A 46 15.38 -22.88 -2.68
C LYS A 46 14.23 -22.44 -1.76
N GLN A 47 13.19 -21.81 -2.31
CA GLN A 47 12.09 -21.23 -1.55
C GLN A 47 11.01 -22.28 -1.28
N ASN A 48 10.74 -22.54 0.00
CA ASN A 48 9.59 -23.35 0.39
C ASN A 48 8.32 -22.52 0.25
N GLN A 49 7.48 -22.85 -0.74
CA GLN A 49 6.19 -22.21 -0.94
C GLN A 49 5.10 -23.00 -0.21
N LYS A 50 4.54 -22.42 0.84
CA LYS A 50 3.36 -22.97 1.51
C LYS A 50 2.13 -22.20 1.04
N LYS A 51 1.15 -22.93 0.50
CA LYS A 51 -0.15 -22.32 0.17
C LYS A 51 -0.90 -22.06 1.47
N VAL A 52 -1.09 -20.78 1.80
CA VAL A 52 -1.83 -20.38 3.00
C VAL A 52 -3.32 -20.39 2.71
N LYS A 53 -4.11 -20.95 3.62
CA LYS A 53 -5.57 -20.77 3.59
C LYS A 53 -5.89 -19.42 4.23
N HIS A 54 -6.64 -18.60 3.50
CA HIS A 54 -7.13 -17.34 4.06
C HIS A 54 -8.06 -17.63 5.22
N MET A 55 -7.88 -16.89 6.31
CA MET A 55 -8.76 -16.91 7.46
C MET A 55 -10.06 -16.19 7.11
N ASP A 56 -11.20 -16.70 7.57
CA ASP A 56 -12.46 -15.96 7.47
C ASP A 56 -12.35 -14.71 8.36
N PRO A 57 -12.58 -13.49 7.82
CA PRO A 57 -12.52 -12.27 8.61
C PRO A 57 -13.49 -12.24 9.81
N LYS A 58 -14.57 -13.04 9.76
CA LYS A 58 -15.54 -13.20 10.85
C LYS A 58 -15.06 -14.10 11.98
N THR A 59 -13.90 -14.75 11.83
CA THR A 59 -13.32 -15.56 12.90
C THR A 59 -13.09 -14.68 14.13
N PRO A 60 -13.54 -15.07 15.34
CA PRO A 60 -13.28 -14.29 16.55
C PRO A 60 -11.78 -14.08 16.82
N ILE A 61 -11.41 -12.96 17.42
CA ILE A 61 -10.05 -12.70 17.90
C ILE A 61 -9.95 -13.31 19.30
N THR A 62 -9.00 -14.21 19.52
CA THR A 62 -8.75 -14.78 20.84
C THR A 62 -7.93 -13.79 21.68
N GLU A 63 -8.15 -13.75 23.00
CA GLU A 63 -7.52 -12.77 23.90
C GLU A 63 -5.98 -12.84 23.93
N ASP A 64 -5.39 -13.96 23.53
CA ASP A 64 -3.95 -14.21 23.48
C ASP A 64 -3.28 -13.75 22.16
N LYS A 65 -4.03 -13.17 21.21
CA LYS A 65 -3.53 -12.82 19.88
C LYS A 65 -3.90 -11.41 19.46
N ILE A 66 -3.06 -10.86 18.59
CA ILE A 66 -3.29 -9.59 17.90
C ILE A 66 -3.63 -9.87 16.44
N ARG A 67 -4.70 -9.25 15.95
CA ARG A 67 -5.09 -9.27 14.54
C ARG A 67 -4.60 -8.03 13.82
N PHE A 68 -3.67 -8.27 12.88
CA PHE A 68 -3.28 -7.27 11.89
C PHE A 68 -4.19 -7.34 10.68
N VAL A 69 -4.67 -6.18 10.23
CA VAL A 69 -5.43 -6.01 8.99
C VAL A 69 -4.51 -5.29 8.02
N CYS A 70 -4.11 -5.98 6.95
CA CYS A 70 -3.15 -5.46 5.99
C CYS A 70 -3.85 -5.11 4.68
N ILE A 71 -3.78 -3.84 4.27
CA ILE A 71 -4.28 -3.33 3.01
C ILE A 71 -3.22 -2.45 2.33
N SER A 72 -3.42 -2.13 1.06
CA SER A 72 -2.53 -1.28 0.26
C SER A 72 -3.26 -0.79 -0.99
N ASP A 73 -2.68 0.17 -1.71
CA ASP A 73 -3.06 0.54 -3.08
C ASP A 73 -4.54 0.93 -3.22
N THR A 74 -5.04 1.69 -2.24
CA THR A 74 -6.46 2.07 -2.22
C THR A 74 -6.79 3.17 -3.21
N HIS A 75 -5.81 3.98 -3.65
CA HIS A 75 -5.95 4.97 -4.72
C HIS A 75 -7.22 5.84 -4.63
N SER A 76 -7.47 6.41 -3.46
CA SER A 76 -8.64 7.24 -3.13
C SER A 76 -9.99 6.52 -3.27
N LYS A 77 -10.01 5.18 -3.29
CA LYS A 77 -11.23 4.37 -3.44
C LYS A 77 -11.68 3.68 -2.16
N ILE A 78 -11.03 3.96 -1.03
CA ILE A 78 -11.32 3.26 0.22
C ILE A 78 -12.78 3.43 0.68
N GLU A 79 -13.44 4.54 0.32
CA GLU A 79 -14.86 4.76 0.62
C GLU A 79 -15.81 3.86 -0.19
N PHE A 80 -15.38 3.37 -1.36
CA PHE A 80 -16.14 2.43 -2.18
C PHE A 80 -15.92 0.98 -1.73
N CYS A 81 -14.99 0.76 -0.81
CA CYS A 81 -14.78 -0.53 -0.21
C CYS A 81 -15.87 -0.79 0.84
N THR A 82 -16.57 -1.93 0.72
CA THR A 82 -17.61 -2.31 1.67
C THR A 82 -17.03 -2.48 3.08
N LYS A 83 -17.89 -2.48 4.12
CA LYS A 83 -17.44 -2.78 5.49
C LYS A 83 -16.72 -4.14 5.58
N ASP A 84 -17.07 -5.08 4.70
CA ASP A 84 -16.39 -6.39 4.59
C ASP A 84 -14.97 -6.31 4.01
N PHE A 85 -14.60 -5.19 3.36
CA PHE A 85 -13.28 -5.00 2.79
C PHE A 85 -12.22 -4.72 3.85
N VAL A 86 -12.54 -3.91 4.87
CA VAL A 86 -11.66 -3.68 6.02
C VAL A 86 -12.27 -4.35 7.25
N PRO A 87 -11.92 -5.62 7.51
CA PRO A 87 -12.48 -6.34 8.65
C PRO A 87 -11.98 -5.77 9.98
N ASP A 88 -12.70 -6.12 11.04
CA ASP A 88 -12.32 -5.78 12.40
C ASP A 88 -10.97 -6.42 12.78
N GLY A 89 -10.16 -5.67 13.51
CA GLY A 89 -8.86 -6.10 14.00
C GLY A 89 -8.27 -5.08 14.96
N ASP A 90 -7.14 -5.42 15.56
CA ASP A 90 -6.49 -4.58 16.57
C ASP A 90 -5.62 -3.49 15.93
N VAL A 91 -4.93 -3.84 14.84
CA VAL A 91 -3.98 -2.97 14.14
C VAL A 91 -4.26 -2.98 12.64
N LEU A 92 -4.53 -1.80 12.07
CA LEU A 92 -4.59 -1.61 10.63
C LEU A 92 -3.22 -1.20 10.09
N LEU A 93 -2.75 -1.88 9.04
CA LEU A 93 -1.55 -1.56 8.29
C LEU A 93 -1.94 -1.19 6.86
N HIS A 94 -1.59 0.02 6.41
CA HIS A 94 -1.73 0.44 5.01
C HIS A 94 -0.35 0.59 4.37
N ALA A 95 -0.03 -0.22 3.36
CA ALA A 95 1.31 -0.35 2.79
C ALA A 95 1.64 0.64 1.66
N GLY A 96 0.88 1.72 1.51
CA GLY A 96 1.13 2.81 0.57
C GLY A 96 0.09 2.94 -0.53
N ASP A 97 0.24 3.96 -1.37
CA ASP A 97 -0.67 4.32 -2.46
C ASP A 97 -2.10 4.56 -1.98
N ILE A 98 -2.19 5.43 -0.98
CA ILE A 98 -3.45 5.88 -0.38
C ILE A 98 -4.26 6.70 -1.39
N THR A 99 -3.58 7.55 -2.14
CA THR A 99 -4.17 8.54 -3.05
C THR A 99 -3.93 8.20 -4.51
N ASN A 100 -4.54 8.92 -5.46
CA ASN A 100 -4.15 8.81 -6.87
C ASN A 100 -2.96 9.71 -7.21
N VAL A 101 -2.91 10.89 -6.61
CA VAL A 101 -1.92 11.94 -6.94
C VAL A 101 -1.47 12.77 -5.74
N GLY A 102 -1.80 12.37 -4.52
CA GLY A 102 -1.43 13.09 -3.30
C GLY A 102 -2.22 14.37 -3.04
N GLN A 103 -3.40 14.59 -3.64
CA GLN A 103 -4.09 15.85 -3.38
C GLN A 103 -4.52 15.96 -1.90
N PRO A 104 -4.42 17.14 -1.25
CA PRO A 104 -4.85 17.32 0.14
C PRO A 104 -6.30 16.89 0.41
N LYS A 105 -7.18 17.03 -0.59
CA LYS A 105 -8.56 16.53 -0.51
C LYS A 105 -8.61 15.00 -0.38
N GLU A 106 -7.80 14.28 -1.16
CA GLU A 106 -7.74 12.81 -1.13
C GLU A 106 -7.22 12.32 0.23
N ILE A 107 -6.17 12.97 0.75
CA ILE A 107 -5.61 12.69 2.07
C ILE A 107 -6.67 12.92 3.16
N LYS A 108 -7.39 14.05 3.09
CA LYS A 108 -8.46 14.35 4.05
C LYS A 108 -9.58 13.29 4.00
N GLN A 109 -10.06 12.95 2.81
CA GLN A 109 -11.12 11.94 2.64
C GLN A 109 -10.72 10.59 3.24
N PHE A 110 -9.48 10.17 2.97
CA PHE A 110 -8.95 8.94 3.54
C PHE A 110 -8.82 9.01 5.06
N ASN A 111 -8.34 10.12 5.62
CA ASN A 111 -8.25 10.31 7.07
C ASN A 111 -9.62 10.31 7.75
N ASP A 112 -10.62 10.97 7.14
CA ASP A 112 -12.00 10.95 7.63
C ASP A 112 -12.54 9.51 7.66
N TYR A 113 -12.27 8.71 6.62
CA TYR A 113 -12.64 7.29 6.59
C TYR A 113 -11.91 6.48 7.67
N LEU A 114 -10.60 6.65 7.84
CA LEU A 114 -9.83 5.96 8.88
C LEU A 114 -10.37 6.21 10.29
N ALA A 115 -10.87 7.41 10.56
CA ALA A 115 -11.46 7.76 11.84
C ALA A 115 -12.72 6.95 12.17
N THR A 116 -13.41 6.41 11.16
CA THR A 116 -14.58 5.55 11.34
C THR A 116 -14.24 4.11 11.69
N LEU A 117 -12.98 3.69 11.46
CA LEU A 117 -12.57 2.32 11.62
C LEU A 117 -12.28 1.98 13.10
N PRO A 118 -12.69 0.77 13.57
CA PRO A 118 -12.62 0.40 14.98
C PRO A 118 -11.21 0.04 15.46
N HIS A 119 -10.24 -0.11 14.56
CA HIS A 119 -8.88 -0.55 14.91
C HIS A 119 -8.25 0.41 15.93
N LYS A 120 -7.67 -0.11 17.01
CA LYS A 120 -7.06 0.73 18.04
C LYS A 120 -5.84 1.48 17.51
N HIS A 121 -5.06 0.82 16.66
CA HIS A 121 -3.86 1.38 16.04
C HIS A 121 -4.00 1.36 14.51
N LYS A 122 -3.52 2.43 13.86
CA LYS A 122 -3.46 2.54 12.40
C LYS A 122 -2.06 3.00 12.01
N VAL A 123 -1.34 2.18 11.26
CA VAL A 123 0.02 2.48 10.78
C VAL A 123 0.00 2.56 9.26
N LEU A 124 0.60 3.62 8.74
CA LEU A 124 0.58 3.94 7.33
C LEU A 124 1.95 4.38 6.85
N ILE A 125 2.27 4.01 5.62
CA ILE A 125 3.40 4.53 4.86
C ILE A 125 2.88 5.16 3.57
N ALA A 126 3.64 6.11 3.02
CA ALA A 126 3.34 6.70 1.72
C ALA A 126 3.83 5.77 0.59
N GLY A 127 3.07 5.73 -0.51
CA GLY A 127 3.50 5.09 -1.76
C GLY A 127 3.88 6.11 -2.84
N ASN A 128 4.14 5.63 -4.05
CA ASN A 128 4.56 6.48 -5.16
C ASN A 128 3.45 7.37 -5.72
N HIS A 129 2.17 7.08 -5.43
CA HIS A 129 1.05 7.95 -5.81
C HIS A 129 0.77 9.06 -4.79
N ASP A 130 1.34 8.96 -3.59
CA ASP A 130 1.17 9.93 -2.51
C ASP A 130 2.16 11.10 -2.68
N LEU A 131 2.11 11.75 -3.84
CA LEU A 131 3.15 12.67 -4.34
C LEU A 131 3.48 13.85 -3.40
N THR A 132 2.52 14.31 -2.60
CA THR A 132 2.74 15.42 -1.67
C THR A 132 3.49 15.03 -0.40
N PHE A 133 3.81 13.75 -0.21
CA PHE A 133 4.70 13.29 0.86
C PHE A 133 6.17 13.29 0.43
N ASP A 134 6.46 13.59 -0.83
CA ASP A 134 7.81 13.84 -1.35
C ASP A 134 7.93 15.31 -1.75
N ASP A 135 8.71 16.09 -0.99
CA ASP A 135 8.94 17.52 -1.20
C ASP A 135 9.35 17.83 -2.66
N SER A 136 10.12 16.94 -3.28
CA SER A 136 10.61 17.13 -4.66
C SER A 136 9.51 16.95 -5.71
N MET A 137 8.46 16.18 -5.39
CA MET A 137 7.28 15.99 -6.23
C MET A 137 6.19 17.02 -5.94
N GLU A 138 6.04 17.47 -4.69
CA GLU A 138 5.05 18.47 -4.31
C GLU A 138 5.20 19.76 -5.13
N GLU A 139 6.43 20.25 -5.30
CA GLU A 139 6.68 21.43 -6.14
C GLU A 139 6.26 21.24 -7.59
N LYS A 140 6.50 20.04 -8.16
CA LYS A 140 6.12 19.72 -9.55
C LYS A 140 4.61 19.68 -9.69
N LEU A 141 3.91 19.10 -8.71
CA LEU A 141 2.46 19.01 -8.68
C LEU A 141 1.83 20.41 -8.57
N ASN A 142 2.37 21.27 -7.71
CA ASN A 142 1.92 22.66 -7.57
C ASN A 142 2.09 23.45 -8.87
N ARG A 143 3.23 23.32 -9.56
CA ARG A 143 3.45 23.93 -10.88
C ARG A 143 2.44 23.42 -11.92
N TRP A 144 2.12 22.12 -11.91
CA TRP A 144 1.13 21.54 -12.81
C TRP A 144 -0.28 22.07 -12.54
N HIS A 145 -0.71 22.12 -11.27
CA HIS A 145 -2.02 22.65 -10.87
C HIS A 145 -2.19 24.14 -11.24
N ILE A 146 -1.15 24.96 -11.06
CA ILE A 146 -1.17 26.37 -11.49
C ILE A 146 -1.36 26.48 -13.00
N LYS A 147 -0.64 25.67 -13.79
CA LYS A 147 -0.77 25.65 -15.26
C LYS A 147 -2.18 25.23 -15.69
N LYS A 148 -2.72 24.16 -15.11
CA LYS A 148 -4.06 23.64 -15.43
C LYS A 148 -5.17 24.65 -15.11
N ARG A 149 -5.11 25.32 -13.95
CA ARG A 149 -6.08 26.37 -13.59
C ARG A 149 -6.01 27.57 -14.55
N LYS A 150 -4.81 27.96 -15.00
CA LYS A 150 -4.65 29.02 -16.01
C LYS A 150 -5.26 28.61 -17.35
N SER A 151 -5.00 27.40 -17.84
CA SER A 151 -5.58 26.92 -19.10
C SER A 151 -7.10 26.80 -19.04
N GLU A 152 -7.68 26.36 -17.92
CA GLU A 152 -9.13 26.26 -17.73
C GLU A 152 -9.81 27.64 -17.59
N LYS A 153 -9.12 28.65 -17.05
CA LYS A 153 -9.64 30.03 -17.04
C LYS A 153 -9.61 30.64 -18.44
N ILE A 154 -8.55 30.39 -19.22
CA ILE A 154 -8.44 30.84 -20.60
C ILE A 154 -9.50 30.19 -21.49
N SER A 155 -9.80 28.90 -21.30
CA SER A 155 -10.84 28.21 -22.08
C SER A 155 -12.27 28.68 -21.71
N ARG A 156 -12.53 28.99 -20.44
CA ARG A 156 -13.82 29.52 -19.99
C ARG A 156 -14.07 30.98 -20.40
N GLY A 157 -13.02 31.80 -20.55
CA GLY A 157 -13.13 33.19 -21.03
C GLY A 157 -13.34 33.34 -22.55
N LYS A 158 -13.49 32.23 -23.29
CA LYS A 158 -13.68 32.24 -24.76
C LYS A 158 -15.14 32.05 -25.21
N TRP A 159 -16.10 32.04 -24.29
CA TRP A 159 -17.54 31.96 -24.59
C TRP A 159 -18.28 33.12 -23.93
N SER A 160 -18.11 34.33 -24.48
CA SER A 160 -18.94 35.50 -24.14
C SER A 160 -18.85 36.59 -25.22
N GLU A 161 -19.19 36.23 -26.45
CA GLU A 161 -19.61 37.18 -27.52
C GLU A 161 -20.87 36.64 -28.19
#